data_AF-A0A349M2W1-F1
#
_entry.id   AF-A0A349M2W1-F1
#
_cell.length_a   1.000
_cell.length_b   1.000
_cell.length_c   1.000
_cell.angle_alpha   90.00
_cell.angle_beta   90.00
_cell.angle_gamma   90.00
#
_symmetry.space_group_name_H-M   'P 1'
#
loop_
_entity.id
_entity.type
_entity.pdbx_description
1 polymer ?
#
loop_
_entity_poly.entity_id
_entity_poly.type
_entity_poly.pdbx_seq_one_letter_code
_entity_poly.pdbx_strand_id
1 'polypeptide(L)' 'QNPKVALNFDGNGFGGDIIVITGEAQLSPVDPPADQLPAYVEKYHEFIATRYDTPENFASIYAVAVRIHPLTVRGH' A
#
# COMPACT_ATOMS: atom_id res chain seq x y z
N GLN A 1 -4.38 -16.66 12.42
CA GLN A 1 -4.00 -15.74 11.32
C GLN A 1 -5.00 -15.91 10.19
N ASN A 2 -5.39 -14.84 9.49
CA ASN A 2 -6.31 -14.88 8.35
C ASN A 2 -5.70 -14.10 7.17
N PRO A 3 -5.28 -14.76 6.09
CA PRO A 3 -4.66 -14.09 4.95
C PRO A 3 -5.65 -13.41 4.00
N LYS A 4 -6.97 -13.68 4.14
CA LYS A 4 -7.98 -13.14 3.22
C LYS A 4 -8.20 -11.65 3.50
N VAL A 5 -7.97 -10.81 2.49
CA VAL A 5 -8.07 -9.35 2.58
C VAL A 5 -8.89 -8.76 1.43
N ALA A 6 -9.37 -7.53 1.64
CA ALA A 6 -9.90 -6.67 0.60
C ALA A 6 -9.21 -5.29 0.70
N LEU A 7 -8.66 -4.82 -0.42
CA LEU A 7 -8.06 -3.50 -0.58
C LEU A 7 -9.01 -2.64 -1.41
N ASN A 8 -9.55 -1.57 -0.82
CA ASN A 8 -10.36 -0.58 -1.53
C ASN A 8 -9.51 0.64 -1.88
N PHE A 9 -9.65 1.11 -3.11
CA PHE A 9 -9.14 2.41 -3.53
C PHE A 9 -10.27 3.43 -3.41
N ASP A 10 -9.91 4.66 -3.04
CA ASP A 10 -10.88 5.75 -2.99
C ASP A 10 -11.51 5.95 -4.37
N GLY A 11 -12.82 6.23 -4.36
CA GLY A 11 -13.59 6.54 -5.55
C GLY A 11 -13.68 8.05 -5.81
N ASN A 12 -14.81 8.48 -6.38
CA ASN A 12 -15.02 9.89 -6.76
C ASN A 12 -15.38 10.85 -5.61
N GLY A 13 -15.35 10.39 -4.35
CA GLY A 13 -15.72 11.18 -3.18
C GLY A 13 -17.23 11.31 -2.92
N PHE A 14 -18.09 10.80 -3.81
CA PHE A 14 -19.56 10.79 -3.67
C PHE A 14 -20.15 9.37 -3.48
N GLY A 15 -19.28 8.40 -3.20
CA GLY A 15 -19.67 7.00 -3.02
C GLY A 15 -19.72 6.17 -4.32
N GLY A 16 -19.29 6.72 -5.45
CA GLY A 16 -19.11 6.01 -6.72
C GLY A 16 -17.63 5.80 -7.08
N ASP A 17 -17.37 5.10 -8.18
CA ASP A 17 -16.03 4.88 -8.76
C ASP A 17 -15.02 4.17 -7.84
N ILE A 18 -15.53 3.34 -6.93
CA ILE A 18 -14.71 2.60 -5.96
C ILE A 18 -14.27 1.27 -6.57
N ILE A 19 -12.97 1.05 -6.63
CA ILE A 19 -12.38 -0.25 -6.99
C ILE A 19 -11.97 -1.02 -5.73
N VAL A 20 -12.39 -2.28 -5.64
CA VAL A 20 -12.03 -3.20 -4.56
C VAL A 20 -11.35 -4.44 -5.14
N ILE A 21 -10.18 -4.75 -4.62
CA ILE A 21 -9.41 -5.94 -4.94
C ILE A 21 -9.45 -6.88 -3.74
N THR A 22 -9.97 -8.10 -3.91
CA THR A 22 -9.88 -9.14 -2.88
C THR A 22 -8.71 -10.07 -3.18
N GLY A 23 -8.02 -10.54 -2.16
CA GLY A 23 -6.88 -11.43 -2.36
C GLY A 23 -6.38 -12.09 -1.08
N GLU A 24 -5.21 -12.69 -1.20
CA GLU A 24 -4.46 -13.23 -0.07
C GLU A 24 -3.24 -12.36 0.21
N ALA A 25 -3.04 -11.99 1.48
CA ALA A 25 -1.92 -11.18 1.93
C ALA A 25 -0.84 -12.06 2.56
N GLN A 26 0.42 -11.77 2.22
CA GLN A 26 1.59 -12.30 2.91
C GLN A 26 2.56 -11.18 3.27
N LEU A 27 3.20 -11.29 4.43
CA LEU A 27 4.35 -10.46 4.77
C LEU A 27 5.55 -10.90 3.92
N SER A 28 6.28 -9.95 3.37
CA SER A 28 7.47 -10.21 2.56
C SER A 28 8.72 -9.72 3.29
N PRO A 29 9.53 -10.62 3.87
CA PRO A 29 10.79 -10.26 4.52
C PRO A 29 11.94 -10.05 3.52
N VAL A 30 11.72 -10.38 2.24
CA VAL A 30 12.74 -10.29 1.18
C VAL A 30 12.64 -8.99 0.38
N ASP A 31 11.53 -8.27 0.51
CA ASP A 31 11.37 -6.98 -0.14
C ASP A 31 12.17 -5.91 0.61
N PRO A 32 12.80 -4.97 -0.13
CA PRO A 32 13.47 -3.86 0.50
C PRO A 32 12.46 -2.95 1.22
N PRO A 33 12.89 -2.26 2.28
CA PRO A 33 12.07 -1.25 2.94
C PRO A 33 11.75 -0.09 1.98
N ALA A 34 10.70 0.68 2.31
CA ALA A 34 10.12 1.64 1.38
C ALA A 34 11.08 2.76 0.93
N ASP A 35 12.02 3.15 1.79
CA ASP A 35 13.09 4.13 1.50
C ASP A 35 14.07 3.64 0.42
N GLN A 36 14.21 2.33 0.26
CA GLN A 36 15.08 1.69 -0.73
C GLN A 36 14.36 1.39 -2.06
N LEU A 37 13.14 1.91 -2.25
CA LEU A 37 12.35 1.77 -3.47
C LEU A 37 12.18 3.15 -4.14
N PRO A 38 13.11 3.59 -5.02
CA PRO A 38 13.09 4.95 -5.56
C PRO A 38 11.76 5.36 -6.20
N ALA A 39 11.12 4.46 -6.95
CA ALA A 39 9.83 4.74 -7.58
C ALA A 39 8.68 4.89 -6.57
N TYR A 40 8.76 4.22 -5.42
CA TYR A 40 7.78 4.38 -4.35
C TYR A 40 7.98 5.71 -3.63
N VAL A 41 9.22 6.03 -3.28
CA VAL A 41 9.58 7.32 -2.66
C VAL A 41 9.16 8.48 -3.55
N GLU A 42 9.45 8.41 -4.86
CA GLU A 42 9.05 9.44 -5.82
C GLU A 42 7.53 9.61 -5.86
N LYS A 43 6.78 8.50 -5.93
CA LYS A 43 5.30 8.54 -5.98
C LYS A 43 4.69 9.19 -4.73
N TYR A 44 5.27 8.96 -3.56
CA TYR A 44 4.70 9.40 -2.28
C TYR A 44 5.50 10.50 -1.60
N HIS A 45 6.39 11.19 -2.33
CA HIS A 45 7.34 12.16 -1.79
C HIS A 45 6.67 13.21 -0.89
N GLU A 46 5.63 13.89 -1.38
CA GLU A 46 4.94 14.94 -0.62
C GLU A 46 4.25 14.40 0.64
N PHE A 47 3.63 13.22 0.55
CA PHE A 47 2.95 12.58 1.67
C PHE A 47 3.95 12.17 2.77
N ILE A 48 5.08 11.57 2.36
CA ILE A 48 6.16 11.18 3.27
C ILE A 48 6.74 12.41 3.96
N ALA A 49 7.11 13.45 3.20
CA ALA A 49 7.66 14.68 3.75
C ALA A 49 6.69 15.36 4.75
N THR A 50 5.40 15.40 4.42
CA THR A 50 4.40 16.07 5.26
C THR A 50 4.08 15.30 6.54
N ARG A 51 4.10 13.96 6.53
CA ARG A 51 3.62 13.14 7.65
C ARG A 51 4.71 12.43 8.43
N TYR A 52 5.86 12.22 7.81
CA TYR A 52 6.93 11.39 8.36
C TYR A 52 8.31 12.06 8.26
N ASP A 53 8.41 13.27 7.69
CA ASP A 53 9.65 14.04 7.50
C ASP A 53 10.59 13.41 6.46
N THR A 54 11.08 12.18 6.68
CA THR A 54 11.98 11.48 5.75
C THR A 54 11.48 10.08 5.33
N PRO A 55 11.93 9.56 4.18
CA PRO A 55 11.65 8.19 3.76
C PRO A 55 12.11 7.14 4.76
N GLU A 56 13.25 7.33 5.41
CA GLU A 56 13.79 6.40 6.41
C GLU A 56 12.89 6.33 7.65
N ASN A 57 12.35 7.47 8.09
CA ASN A 57 11.40 7.47 9.21
C ASN A 57 10.09 6.76 8.83
N PHE A 58 9.57 7.00 7.62
CA PHE A 58 8.42 6.25 7.09
C PHE A 58 8.70 4.74 7.07
N ALA A 59 9.86 4.33 6.54
CA ALA A 59 10.27 2.93 6.46
C ALA A 59 10.48 2.30 7.84
N SER A 60 10.92 3.06 8.85
CA SER A 60 11.07 2.56 10.22
C SER A 60 9.73 2.21 10.88
N ILE A 61 8.67 2.97 10.56
CA ILE A 61 7.31 2.76 11.07
C ILE A 61 6.60 1.65 10.28
N TYR A 62 6.78 1.61 8.96
CA TYR A 62 6.22 0.60 8.06
C TYR A 62 7.30 -0.34 7.51
N ALA A 63 7.93 -1.09 8.42
CA ALA A 63 9.16 -1.84 8.15
C ALA A 63 9.02 -3.10 7.29
N VAL A 64 7.81 -3.61 7.05
CA VAL A 64 7.59 -4.88 6.34
C VAL A 64 6.57 -4.68 5.22
N ALA A 65 6.95 -5.06 4.01
CA ALA A 65 6.05 -5.05 2.87
C ALA A 65 4.96 -6.12 3.02
N VAL A 66 3.72 -5.74 2.71
CA VAL A 66 2.60 -6.67 2.56
C VAL A 66 2.36 -6.89 1.07
N ARG A 67 2.57 -8.11 0.59
CA ARG A 67 2.25 -8.51 -0.78
C ARG A 67 0.84 -9.07 -0.79
N ILE A 68 0.00 -8.52 -1.67
CA ILE A 68 -1.36 -9.02 -1.90
C ILE A 68 -1.36 -9.71 -3.27
N HIS A 69 -1.72 -11.00 -3.29
CA HIS A 69 -2.02 -11.72 -4.52
C HIS A 69 -3.50 -11.52 -4.88
N PRO A 70 -3.83 -10.76 -5.95
CA PRO A 70 -5.22 -10.48 -6.31
C PRO A 70 -5.94 -11.75 -6.77
N LEU A 71 -7.16 -11.96 -6.30
CA LEU A 71 -8.04 -13.04 -6.72
C LEU A 71 -9.23 -12.52 -7.53
N THR A 72 -9.86 -11.44 -7.09
CA THR A 72 -10.99 -10.83 -7.79
C THR A 72 -10.94 -9.32 -7.68
N VAL A 73 -11.54 -8.65 -8.66
CA VAL A 73 -11.74 -7.20 -8.70
C VAL A 73 -13.22 -6.92 -8.85
N ARG A 74 -13.74 -5.95 -8.11
CA ARG A 74 -15.09 -5.41 -8.28
C ARG A 74 -15.06 -3.89 -8.16
N GLY A 75 -16.06 -3.22 -8.73
CA GLY A 75 -16.10 -1.76 -8.82
C GLY A 75 -16.32 -1.33 -10.27
N HIS A 76 -16.69 -0.08 -10.46
CA HIS A 76 -16.97 0.47 -11.78
C HIS A 76 -16.70 1.96 -11.82
#